data_AF-A0A0W0VH84-F1
#
_entry.id   AF-A0A0W0VH84-F1
#
_cell.length_a   1.000
_cell.length_b   1.000
_cell.length_c   1.000
_cell.angle_alpha   90.00
_cell.angle_beta   90.00
_cell.angle_gamma   90.00
#
_symmetry.space_group_name_H-M   'P 1'
#
loop_
_entity.id
_entity.type
_entity.pdbx_description
1 polymer ?
#
loop_
_entity_poly.entity_id
_entity_poly.type
_entity_poly.pdbx_seq_one_letter_code
_entity_poly.pdbx_strand_id
1 'polypeptide(L)'
;MFEKGIYAGGYELHFFVDSDFEPLTKENSAHHAKIISRNALRILMMGWRDDWRQLSSWRLFHAVFISRDREFLIGMRQAFQEGFDYLYQQLKQARLNRQQYRQVQLYLSNCLSLLPYSDITPYESFHIPQWVNGSWQKIEYKVVPIELTPRYGWKTIAIQEQDRVFAYGLEPIFNTQAESHLIFMGTTYPAGQGFWTQINTDMQAFHTAGFSLYQSGRKRIFNWLQKQKEKIHVCGISLGGALALQLAIDKGEYISRVDALNPPGLYPYGAPAYDHWDLMDSKPLVIVQQQADDPVSRFGIWKKDWLFIKVIPPKDKKGPNGFVDHPLNYAGFAETEFKLYDVEEENIKNKHRNLWLYSLGRAAVYYGLMIPFRYVLRPAAYYAYSHKKMTSVLSGILLLGGGLSMLCLFTGGPLAFAFALSLTLIFFSATLSFSCVNTKKNNQNSFLAKIHDPKLSRIKERDLYSHTVEEQFSYQDLHSYYYVMRCLLKNKPFIPEEEVFSSQFKGSSKKKILEKSQKPEYAAKSIVLQMTKAKYHYMKSTLRFITKFGINLHDEAKDELKKDYCAYQAGKH
;
A
#
# COMPACT_ATOMS: atom_id res chain seq x y z
N MET A 1 -11.51 0.75 -27.80
CA MET A 1 -11.74 -0.64 -28.23
C MET A 1 -10.40 -1.34 -28.42
N PHE A 2 -10.13 -2.41 -27.67
CA PHE A 2 -9.06 -3.36 -27.97
C PHE A 2 -9.49 -4.16 -29.20
N GLU A 3 -8.59 -4.41 -30.14
CA GLU A 3 -8.91 -5.24 -31.30
C GLU A 3 -8.98 -6.69 -30.82
N LYS A 4 -10.03 -7.42 -31.25
CA LYS A 4 -10.10 -8.86 -31.02
C LYS A 4 -8.94 -9.51 -31.78
N GLY A 5 -8.06 -10.22 -31.08
CA GLY A 5 -6.91 -10.87 -31.69
C GLY A 5 -5.68 -10.89 -30.78
N ILE A 6 -4.60 -11.48 -31.30
CA ILE A 6 -3.26 -11.42 -30.72
C ILE A 6 -2.55 -10.26 -31.40
N TYR A 7 -1.92 -9.38 -30.63
CA TYR A 7 -1.06 -8.33 -31.18
C TYR A 7 0.28 -8.28 -30.44
N ALA A 8 1.36 -7.98 -31.15
CA ALA A 8 2.66 -7.74 -30.55
C ALA A 8 2.73 -6.32 -29.96
N GLY A 9 3.45 -6.14 -28.86
CA GLY A 9 3.66 -4.83 -28.23
C GLY A 9 4.40 -3.87 -29.17
N GLY A 10 5.51 -4.35 -29.74
CA GLY A 10 6.29 -3.63 -30.74
C GLY A 10 7.09 -2.45 -30.19
N TYR A 11 7.27 -2.35 -28.87
CA TYR A 11 8.12 -1.34 -28.23
C TYR A 11 8.95 -1.97 -27.10
N GLU A 12 10.27 -1.75 -27.12
CA GLU A 12 11.16 -2.24 -26.08
C GLU A 12 11.26 -1.21 -24.96
N LEU A 13 11.05 -1.64 -23.72
CA LEU A 13 11.13 -0.84 -22.51
C LEU A 13 12.10 -1.48 -21.55
N HIS A 14 13.17 -0.75 -21.25
CA HIS A 14 14.14 -1.18 -20.28
C HIS A 14 13.96 -0.40 -18.97
N PHE A 15 13.93 -1.11 -17.84
CA PHE A 15 13.89 -0.46 -16.53
C PHE A 15 15.26 0.09 -16.14
N PHE A 16 16.35 -0.50 -16.61
CA PHE A 16 17.71 0.00 -16.41
C PHE A 16 18.47 0.04 -17.72
N VAL A 17 19.59 0.76 -17.76
CA VAL A 17 20.46 0.87 -18.95
C VAL A 17 20.92 -0.50 -19.44
N ASP A 18 21.26 -1.39 -18.50
CA ASP A 18 21.74 -2.73 -18.78
C ASP A 18 20.84 -3.78 -18.12
N SER A 19 20.58 -4.86 -18.86
CA SER A 19 19.86 -6.04 -18.42
C SER A 19 20.74 -7.00 -17.60
N ASP A 20 22.06 -6.88 -17.70
CA ASP A 20 23.03 -7.69 -16.95
C ASP A 20 23.07 -7.37 -15.47
N PHE A 21 23.28 -8.42 -14.66
CA PHE A 21 23.44 -8.24 -13.24
C PHE A 21 24.75 -7.53 -12.94
N GLU A 22 24.63 -6.52 -12.08
CA GLU A 22 25.81 -5.84 -11.57
C GLU A 22 26.53 -6.74 -10.58
N PRO A 23 27.86 -6.86 -10.70
CA PRO A 23 28.66 -7.73 -9.84
C PRO A 23 28.66 -7.19 -8.41
N LEU A 24 28.61 -8.11 -7.45
CA LEU A 24 28.81 -7.76 -6.04
C LEU A 24 30.30 -7.52 -5.81
N THR A 25 30.72 -6.25 -5.76
CA THR A 25 32.10 -5.84 -5.45
C THR A 25 32.44 -6.11 -3.97
N LYS A 26 33.71 -6.06 -3.54
CA LYS A 26 34.09 -6.23 -2.10
C LYS A 26 33.75 -5.01 -1.21
N GLU A 27 32.92 -4.09 -1.68
CA GLU A 27 32.63 -2.82 -1.01
C GLU A 27 31.67 -2.94 0.19
N ASN A 28 31.35 -1.79 0.81
CA ASN A 28 30.50 -1.66 2.00
C ASN A 28 29.06 -2.23 1.81
N SER A 29 28.44 -2.66 2.91
CA SER A 29 27.11 -3.30 2.99
C SER A 29 25.97 -2.50 2.34
N ALA A 30 26.02 -1.17 2.42
CA ALA A 30 25.01 -0.29 1.84
C ALA A 30 25.10 -0.23 0.31
N HIS A 31 26.31 -0.35 -0.26
CA HIS A 31 26.49 -0.42 -1.71
C HIS A 31 25.97 -1.76 -2.26
N HIS A 32 26.24 -2.86 -1.55
CA HIS A 32 25.66 -4.17 -1.87
C HIS A 32 24.14 -4.14 -1.87
N ALA A 33 23.54 -3.47 -0.89
CA ALA A 33 22.09 -3.37 -0.81
C ALA A 33 21.48 -2.76 -2.08
N LYS A 34 22.08 -1.68 -2.59
CA LYS A 34 21.64 -1.05 -3.83
C LYS A 34 21.83 -1.93 -5.06
N ILE A 35 22.96 -2.64 -5.17
CA ILE A 35 23.22 -3.57 -6.27
C ILE A 35 22.17 -4.70 -6.27
N ILE A 36 21.96 -5.34 -5.11
CA ILE A 36 20.97 -6.41 -4.96
C ILE A 36 19.57 -5.91 -5.32
N SER A 37 19.20 -4.71 -4.86
CA SER A 37 17.91 -4.10 -5.20
C SER A 37 17.72 -3.87 -6.71
N ARG A 38 18.75 -3.34 -7.40
CA ARG A 38 18.69 -3.14 -8.86
C ARG A 38 18.62 -4.47 -9.60
N ASN A 39 19.42 -5.45 -9.22
CA ASN A 39 19.38 -6.78 -9.83
C ASN A 39 18.04 -7.50 -9.60
N ALA A 40 17.43 -7.36 -8.42
CA ALA A 40 16.08 -7.87 -8.16
C ALA A 40 15.06 -7.21 -9.08
N LEU A 41 15.13 -5.88 -9.27
CA LEU A 41 14.27 -5.17 -10.21
C LEU A 41 14.56 -5.51 -11.68
N ARG A 42 15.80 -5.86 -12.06
CA ARG A 42 16.10 -6.40 -13.39
C ARG A 42 15.34 -7.69 -13.65
N ILE A 43 15.33 -8.62 -12.69
CA ILE A 43 14.50 -9.83 -12.82
C ILE A 43 13.03 -9.44 -12.99
N LEU A 44 12.51 -8.61 -12.07
CA LEU A 44 11.08 -8.28 -12.03
C LEU A 44 10.59 -7.49 -13.25
N MET A 45 11.41 -6.61 -13.81
CA MET A 45 11.00 -5.62 -14.83
C MET A 45 11.63 -5.83 -16.20
N MET A 46 12.68 -6.64 -16.31
CA MET A 46 13.44 -6.90 -17.53
C MET A 46 13.57 -8.40 -17.84
N GLY A 47 12.84 -9.25 -17.11
CA GLY A 47 12.66 -10.66 -17.43
C GLY A 47 13.51 -11.61 -16.61
N TRP A 48 13.16 -12.89 -16.70
CA TRP A 48 13.90 -13.95 -16.02
C TRP A 48 15.32 -14.08 -16.57
N ARG A 49 16.24 -14.50 -15.68
CA ARG A 49 17.61 -14.87 -16.05
C ARG A 49 18.04 -16.11 -15.30
N ASP A 50 18.75 -17.01 -15.98
CA ASP A 50 19.21 -18.27 -15.38
C ASP A 50 20.32 -18.08 -14.34
N ASP A 51 21.03 -16.96 -14.41
CA ASP A 51 22.06 -16.55 -13.45
C ASP A 51 21.49 -15.93 -12.15
N TRP A 52 20.17 -15.98 -11.91
CA TRP A 52 19.51 -15.43 -10.70
C TRP A 52 20.13 -15.88 -9.38
N ARG A 53 20.75 -17.08 -9.35
CA ARG A 53 21.40 -17.63 -8.16
C ARG A 53 22.53 -16.74 -7.65
N GLN A 54 23.12 -15.89 -8.50
CA GLN A 54 24.10 -14.89 -8.10
C GLN A 54 23.55 -13.87 -7.09
N LEU A 55 22.23 -13.71 -7.01
CA LEU A 55 21.57 -12.82 -6.04
C LEU A 55 21.29 -13.51 -4.70
N SER A 56 21.42 -14.83 -4.63
CA SER A 56 21.12 -15.58 -3.42
C SER A 56 22.19 -15.32 -2.35
N SER A 57 21.75 -14.84 -1.19
CA SER A 57 22.62 -14.63 -0.03
C SER A 57 21.84 -14.89 1.25
N TRP A 58 22.55 -15.25 2.32
CA TRP A 58 21.94 -15.42 3.64
C TRP A 58 21.25 -14.13 4.11
N ARG A 59 21.84 -12.97 3.82
CA ARG A 59 21.27 -11.66 4.13
C ARG A 59 19.93 -11.46 3.40
N LEU A 60 19.86 -11.78 2.11
CA LEU A 60 18.61 -11.70 1.34
C LEU A 60 17.56 -12.68 1.86
N PHE A 61 17.95 -13.93 2.14
CA PHE A 61 17.06 -14.91 2.75
C PHE A 61 16.47 -14.39 4.08
N HIS A 62 17.32 -13.89 4.98
CA HIS A 62 16.87 -13.29 6.24
C HIS A 62 15.94 -12.09 6.01
N ALA A 63 16.26 -11.22 5.04
CA ALA A 63 15.46 -10.04 4.70
C ALA A 63 14.04 -10.39 4.20
N VAL A 64 13.90 -11.50 3.48
CA VAL A 64 12.63 -11.95 2.88
C VAL A 64 11.80 -12.77 3.86
N PHE A 65 12.44 -13.65 4.65
CA PHE A 65 11.74 -14.66 5.45
C PHE A 65 11.70 -14.38 6.95
N ILE A 66 12.64 -13.61 7.50
CA ILE A 66 12.79 -13.43 8.96
C ILE A 66 12.47 -12.00 9.37
N SER A 67 13.24 -11.02 8.90
CA SER A 67 13.03 -9.61 9.24
C SER A 67 13.52 -8.70 8.14
N ARG A 68 12.74 -7.66 7.83
CA ARG A 68 13.07 -6.73 6.75
C ARG A 68 14.42 -6.05 6.97
N ASP A 69 15.19 -5.97 5.90
CA ASP A 69 16.44 -5.22 5.86
C ASP A 69 16.18 -3.80 5.35
N ARG A 70 16.46 -2.82 6.20
CA ARG A 70 16.22 -1.41 5.93
C ARG A 70 17.09 -0.87 4.78
N GLU A 71 18.33 -1.35 4.65
CA GLU A 71 19.22 -0.92 3.58
C GLU A 71 18.71 -1.43 2.24
N PHE A 72 18.21 -2.67 2.17
CA PHE A 72 17.57 -3.18 0.96
C PHE A 72 16.31 -2.38 0.60
N LEU A 73 15.49 -1.98 1.57
CA LEU A 73 14.30 -1.17 1.28
C LEU A 73 14.67 0.22 0.75
N ILE A 74 15.68 0.87 1.32
CA ILE A 74 16.22 2.14 0.79
C ILE A 74 16.79 1.94 -0.62
N GLY A 75 17.56 0.87 -0.83
CA GLY A 75 18.11 0.50 -2.13
C GLY A 75 17.03 0.26 -3.19
N MET A 76 15.95 -0.46 -2.83
CA MET A 76 14.79 -0.69 -3.71
C MET A 76 14.12 0.61 -4.08
N ARG A 77 13.91 1.52 -3.12
CA ARG A 77 13.33 2.83 -3.41
C ARG A 77 14.18 3.67 -4.36
N GLN A 78 15.51 3.64 -4.22
CA GLN A 78 16.44 4.30 -5.15
C GLN A 78 16.38 3.67 -6.53
N ALA A 79 16.46 2.34 -6.60
CA ALA A 79 16.41 1.58 -7.84
C ALA A 79 15.10 1.80 -8.62
N PHE A 80 13.95 1.89 -7.94
CA PHE A 80 12.69 2.28 -8.58
C PHE A 80 12.75 3.69 -9.19
N GLN A 81 13.34 4.66 -8.47
CA GLN A 81 13.47 6.02 -9.00
C GLN A 81 14.40 6.07 -10.21
N GLU A 82 15.54 5.38 -10.16
CA GLU A 82 16.46 5.25 -11.29
C GLU A 82 15.76 4.66 -12.52
N GLY A 83 14.93 3.62 -12.32
CA GLY A 83 14.23 3.02 -13.44
C GLY A 83 13.10 3.87 -13.99
N PHE A 84 12.33 4.57 -13.16
CA PHE A 84 11.37 5.56 -13.64
C PHE A 84 12.06 6.69 -14.41
N ASP A 85 13.24 7.13 -13.96
CA ASP A 85 14.02 8.13 -14.66
C ASP A 85 14.47 7.65 -16.04
N TYR A 86 14.92 6.40 -16.12
CA TYR A 86 15.36 5.81 -17.38
C TYR A 86 14.19 5.56 -18.35
N LEU A 87 13.05 5.12 -17.85
CA LEU A 87 11.82 5.02 -18.65
C LEU A 87 11.38 6.37 -19.21
N TYR A 88 11.45 7.44 -18.40
CA TYR A 88 11.15 8.78 -18.89
C TYR A 88 12.07 9.20 -20.04
N GLN A 89 13.37 8.88 -19.97
CA GLN A 89 14.30 9.20 -21.06
C GLN A 89 13.95 8.47 -22.36
N GLN A 90 13.48 7.23 -22.28
CA GLN A 90 13.00 6.46 -23.44
C GLN A 90 11.69 7.04 -24.00
N LEU A 91 10.81 7.57 -23.16
CA LEU A 91 9.45 7.99 -23.54
C LEU A 91 9.32 9.45 -23.98
N LYS A 92 10.15 10.37 -23.47
CA LYS A 92 10.01 11.83 -23.66
C LYS A 92 9.94 12.29 -25.13
N GLN A 93 10.49 11.53 -26.05
CA GLN A 93 10.52 11.82 -27.50
C GLN A 93 9.89 10.70 -28.35
N ALA A 94 9.33 9.68 -27.71
CA ALA A 94 8.80 8.52 -28.40
C ALA A 94 7.51 8.85 -29.15
N ARG A 95 7.44 8.46 -30.43
CA ARG A 95 6.21 8.49 -31.23
C ARG A 95 5.58 7.11 -31.21
N LEU A 96 4.69 6.90 -30.24
CA LEU A 96 4.06 5.61 -30.03
C LEU A 96 2.77 5.51 -30.85
N ASN A 97 2.60 4.39 -31.53
CA ASN A 97 1.29 4.02 -32.05
C ASN A 97 0.36 3.59 -30.89
N ARG A 98 -0.91 3.30 -31.20
CA ARG A 98 -1.93 2.96 -30.19
C ARG A 98 -1.60 1.68 -29.39
N GLN A 99 -1.02 0.66 -30.03
CA GLN A 99 -0.67 -0.61 -29.38
C GLN A 99 0.53 -0.42 -28.46
N GLN A 100 1.59 0.25 -28.95
CA GLN A 100 2.77 0.59 -28.15
C GLN A 100 2.41 1.49 -26.96
N TYR A 101 1.54 2.48 -27.14
CA TYR A 101 1.07 3.31 -26.03
C TYR A 101 0.38 2.47 -24.93
N ARG A 102 -0.45 1.50 -25.33
CA ARG A 102 -1.10 0.58 -24.37
C ARG A 102 -0.08 -0.29 -23.65
N GLN A 103 0.89 -0.84 -24.37
CA GLN A 103 1.98 -1.62 -23.81
C GLN A 103 2.71 -0.82 -22.73
N VAL A 104 3.09 0.44 -23.03
CA VAL A 104 3.75 1.33 -22.06
C VAL A 104 2.88 1.55 -20.82
N GLN A 105 1.58 1.77 -20.99
CA GLN A 105 0.66 1.93 -19.86
C GLN A 105 0.61 0.68 -18.98
N LEU A 106 0.49 -0.52 -19.58
CA LEU A 106 0.50 -1.79 -18.84
C LEU A 106 1.81 -1.97 -18.08
N TYR A 107 2.95 -1.70 -18.74
CA TYR A 107 4.27 -1.81 -18.14
C TYR A 107 4.45 -0.86 -16.95
N LEU A 108 4.08 0.41 -17.10
CA LEU A 108 4.15 1.40 -16.02
C LEU A 108 3.22 1.02 -14.84
N SER A 109 1.99 0.57 -15.11
CA SER A 109 1.06 0.09 -14.07
C SER A 109 1.61 -1.12 -13.31
N ASN A 110 2.32 -2.02 -14.00
CA ASN A 110 2.99 -3.17 -13.38
C ASN A 110 4.18 -2.72 -12.50
N CYS A 111 4.98 -1.75 -12.97
CA CYS A 111 6.02 -1.12 -12.15
C CYS A 111 5.45 -0.47 -10.89
N LEU A 112 4.35 0.28 -11.01
CA LEU A 112 3.66 0.91 -9.88
C LEU A 112 3.11 -0.12 -8.90
N SER A 113 2.55 -1.23 -9.40
CA SER A 113 2.01 -2.31 -8.56
C SER A 113 3.06 -2.99 -7.67
N LEU A 114 4.34 -2.97 -8.09
CA LEU A 114 5.46 -3.52 -7.34
C LEU A 114 6.18 -2.49 -6.46
N LEU A 115 5.95 -1.19 -6.66
CA LEU A 115 6.58 -0.12 -5.89
C LEU A 115 6.36 -0.25 -4.36
N PRO A 116 5.16 -0.59 -3.83
CA PRO A 116 4.92 -0.71 -2.39
C PRO A 116 5.83 -1.70 -1.65
N TYR A 117 6.37 -2.71 -2.32
CA TYR A 117 7.28 -3.69 -1.72
C TYR A 117 8.60 -3.06 -1.21
N SER A 118 8.90 -1.83 -1.64
CA SER A 118 10.06 -1.05 -1.20
C SER A 118 9.84 -0.23 0.09
N ASP A 119 8.68 -0.35 0.76
CA ASP A 119 8.28 0.49 1.90
C ASP A 119 8.36 1.98 1.57
N ILE A 120 7.56 2.39 0.61
CA ILE A 120 7.40 3.80 0.30
C ILE A 120 6.82 4.55 1.51
N THR A 121 7.31 5.77 1.71
CA THR A 121 7.09 6.55 2.94
C THR A 121 6.46 7.91 2.60
N PRO A 122 5.55 8.44 3.45
CA PRO A 122 4.88 9.72 3.20
C PRO A 122 5.80 10.95 3.23
N TYR A 123 7.08 10.77 3.59
CA TYR A 123 8.04 11.85 3.73
C TYR A 123 8.97 11.98 2.51
N GLU A 124 8.91 11.04 1.56
CA GLU A 124 9.66 11.07 0.32
C GLU A 124 8.73 11.28 -0.88
N SER A 125 9.25 11.83 -1.98
CA SER A 125 8.58 11.87 -3.28
C SER A 125 9.17 10.87 -4.27
N PHE A 126 8.38 10.58 -5.31
CA PHE A 126 8.80 9.81 -6.47
C PHE A 126 8.47 10.57 -7.75
N HIS A 127 9.38 10.54 -8.71
CA HIS A 127 9.10 11.00 -10.06
C HIS A 127 8.72 9.81 -10.95
N ILE A 128 7.56 9.87 -11.58
CA ILE A 128 7.00 8.79 -12.38
C ILE A 128 6.62 9.36 -13.77
N PRO A 129 6.98 8.68 -14.87
CA PRO A 129 6.53 9.06 -16.21
C PRO A 129 5.01 8.94 -16.33
N GLN A 130 4.34 9.98 -16.80
CA GLN A 130 2.91 9.95 -17.11
C GLN A 130 2.63 10.72 -18.40
N TRP A 131 1.67 10.24 -19.18
CA TRP A 131 1.18 10.95 -20.36
C TRP A 131 0.17 12.02 -19.94
N VAL A 132 0.56 13.29 -20.06
CA VAL A 132 -0.25 14.45 -19.67
C VAL A 132 -0.27 15.45 -20.83
N ASN A 133 -1.46 15.90 -21.22
CA ASN A 133 -1.70 16.85 -22.32
C ASN A 133 -0.94 16.53 -23.62
N GLY A 134 -0.95 15.27 -24.04
CA GLY A 134 -0.34 14.88 -25.32
C GLY A 134 1.20 14.75 -25.28
N SER A 135 1.81 14.70 -24.09
CA SER A 135 3.26 14.50 -23.94
C SER A 135 3.59 13.63 -22.72
N TRP A 136 4.70 12.89 -22.78
CA TRP A 136 5.24 12.23 -21.60
C TRP A 136 5.92 13.27 -20.71
N GLN A 137 5.52 13.32 -19.45
CA GLN A 137 6.07 14.22 -18.45
C GLN A 137 6.54 13.43 -17.23
N LYS A 138 7.58 13.94 -16.58
CA LYS A 138 8.10 13.39 -15.33
C LYS A 138 7.36 14.05 -14.16
N ILE A 139 6.36 13.36 -13.61
CA ILE A 139 5.48 13.91 -12.58
C ILE A 139 6.01 13.54 -11.20
N GLU A 140 6.17 14.53 -10.33
CA GLU A 140 6.55 14.30 -8.92
C GLU A 140 5.31 14.06 -8.05
N TYR A 141 5.29 12.92 -7.36
CA TYR A 141 4.21 12.46 -6.51
C TYR A 141 4.61 12.42 -5.03
N LYS A 142 3.68 12.82 -4.17
CA LYS A 142 3.72 12.54 -2.73
C LYS A 142 3.02 11.22 -2.44
N VAL A 143 3.59 10.43 -1.53
CA VAL A 143 3.00 9.19 -1.03
C VAL A 143 2.02 9.46 0.12
N VAL A 144 0.85 8.84 0.08
CA VAL A 144 -0.19 8.90 1.11
C VAL A 144 -0.59 7.48 1.51
N PRO A 145 -0.07 6.95 2.64
CA PRO A 145 -0.47 5.64 3.14
C PRO A 145 -1.92 5.62 3.62
N ILE A 146 -2.68 4.63 3.17
CA ILE A 146 -4.09 4.40 3.52
C ILE A 146 -4.19 3.04 4.18
N GLU A 147 -4.37 3.04 5.51
CA GLU A 147 -4.45 1.79 6.26
C GLU A 147 -5.72 1.01 5.95
N LEU A 148 -5.58 -0.27 5.63
CA LEU A 148 -6.69 -1.17 5.32
C LEU A 148 -7.14 -1.97 6.55
N THR A 149 -6.27 -2.17 7.52
CA THR A 149 -6.58 -2.91 8.75
C THR A 149 -7.49 -2.15 9.71
N PRO A 150 -8.35 -2.87 10.49
CA PRO A 150 -9.18 -2.25 11.52
C PRO A 150 -8.35 -1.50 12.57
N ARG A 151 -8.82 -0.32 12.98
CA ARG A 151 -8.22 0.47 14.07
C ARG A 151 -9.01 0.45 15.39
N TYR A 152 -10.26 -0.01 15.34
CA TYR A 152 -11.17 -0.03 16.49
C TYR A 152 -12.00 -1.31 16.51
N GLY A 153 -12.56 -1.63 17.68
CA GLY A 153 -13.42 -2.79 17.90
C GLY A 153 -12.68 -4.11 18.13
N TRP A 154 -13.43 -5.19 18.33
CA TRP A 154 -12.89 -6.50 18.69
C TRP A 154 -11.90 -7.09 17.68
N LYS A 155 -12.01 -6.72 16.40
CA LYS A 155 -11.09 -7.19 15.35
C LYS A 155 -9.64 -6.72 15.56
N THR A 156 -9.40 -5.66 16.32
CA THR A 156 -8.04 -5.17 16.60
C THR A 156 -7.27 -6.04 17.58
N ILE A 157 -7.96 -6.88 18.36
CA ILE A 157 -7.34 -7.73 19.39
C ILE A 157 -6.33 -8.71 18.75
N ALA A 158 -6.62 -9.16 17.53
CA ALA A 158 -5.78 -10.09 16.77
C ALA A 158 -4.88 -9.38 15.73
N ILE A 159 -4.68 -8.07 15.82
CA ILE A 159 -3.87 -7.28 14.90
C ILE A 159 -2.74 -6.62 15.68
N GLN A 160 -1.51 -6.96 15.33
CA GLN A 160 -0.32 -6.31 15.86
C GLN A 160 0.22 -5.27 14.90
N GLU A 161 1.25 -4.54 15.34
CA GLU A 161 1.87 -3.50 14.51
C GLU A 161 2.34 -4.06 13.16
N GLN A 162 2.97 -5.25 13.13
CA GLN A 162 3.41 -5.93 11.91
C GLN A 162 2.28 -6.54 11.04
N ASP A 163 1.04 -6.54 11.53
CA ASP A 163 -0.13 -7.06 10.81
C ASP A 163 -0.88 -6.00 10.01
N ARG A 164 -0.52 -4.73 10.20
CA ARG A 164 -1.15 -3.60 9.52
C ARG A 164 -0.86 -3.68 8.02
N VAL A 165 -1.88 -3.44 7.20
CA VAL A 165 -1.77 -3.46 5.74
C VAL A 165 -2.19 -2.11 5.19
N PHE A 166 -1.53 -1.66 4.13
CA PHE A 166 -1.73 -0.33 3.54
C PHE A 166 -1.97 -0.43 2.03
N ALA A 167 -2.85 0.43 1.52
CA ALA A 167 -2.81 0.91 0.15
C ALA A 167 -2.07 2.24 0.12
N TYR A 168 -1.64 2.68 -1.06
CA TYR A 168 -0.86 3.90 -1.21
C TYR A 168 -1.47 4.80 -2.29
N GLY A 169 -1.92 5.99 -1.87
CA GLY A 169 -2.24 7.07 -2.78
C GLY A 169 -0.96 7.78 -3.22
N LEU A 170 -0.83 8.08 -4.51
CA LEU A 170 0.20 8.96 -5.07
C LEU A 170 -0.49 10.22 -5.56
N GLU A 171 -0.17 11.35 -4.94
CA GLU A 171 -0.77 12.65 -5.25
C GLU A 171 0.25 13.55 -5.97
N PRO A 172 -0.06 14.08 -7.18
CA PRO A 172 0.81 15.02 -7.86
C PRO A 172 1.08 16.25 -6.99
N ILE A 173 2.35 16.66 -6.88
CA ILE A 173 2.73 17.82 -6.08
C ILE A 173 2.51 19.11 -6.86
N PHE A 174 3.09 19.20 -8.06
CA PHE A 174 3.14 20.44 -8.85
C PHE A 174 2.19 20.44 -10.05
N ASN A 175 1.98 19.28 -10.68
CA ASN A 175 1.16 19.18 -11.88
C ASN A 175 -0.31 18.89 -11.54
N THR A 176 -1.20 19.85 -11.76
CA THR A 176 -2.63 19.73 -11.42
C THR A 176 -3.47 18.99 -12.46
N GLN A 177 -2.89 18.65 -13.61
CA GLN A 177 -3.51 17.89 -14.69
C GLN A 177 -3.02 16.43 -14.72
N ALA A 178 -1.96 16.13 -13.98
CA ALA A 178 -1.53 14.76 -13.74
C ALA A 178 -2.58 14.00 -12.93
N GLU A 179 -2.80 12.76 -13.31
CA GLU A 179 -3.73 11.89 -12.62
C GLU A 179 -3.05 11.26 -11.38
N SER A 180 -3.80 11.20 -10.26
CA SER A 180 -3.38 10.51 -9.04
C SER A 180 -3.45 8.99 -9.22
N HIS A 181 -2.61 8.25 -8.47
CA HIS A 181 -2.62 6.79 -8.48
C HIS A 181 -3.03 6.22 -7.13
N LEU A 182 -3.81 5.15 -7.12
CA LEU A 182 -4.03 4.31 -5.94
C LEU A 182 -3.44 2.94 -6.18
N ILE A 183 -2.48 2.56 -5.33
CA ILE A 183 -1.76 1.30 -5.45
C ILE A 183 -2.16 0.39 -4.30
N PHE A 184 -2.75 -0.75 -4.63
CA PHE A 184 -2.97 -1.81 -3.67
C PHE A 184 -1.79 -2.78 -3.69
N MET A 185 -1.16 -2.96 -2.53
CA MET A 185 -0.06 -3.91 -2.37
C MET A 185 -0.58 -5.35 -2.40
N GLY A 186 0.10 -6.20 -3.16
CA GLY A 186 -0.12 -7.65 -3.14
C GLY A 186 0.34 -8.30 -1.83
N THR A 187 0.10 -9.60 -1.71
CA THR A 187 0.58 -10.39 -0.57
C THR A 187 2.11 -10.33 -0.54
N THR A 188 2.66 -9.89 0.59
CA THR A 188 4.11 -9.75 0.77
C THR A 188 4.78 -11.10 1.11
N TYR A 189 6.10 -11.09 1.33
CA TYR A 189 6.88 -12.20 1.87
C TYR A 189 6.77 -12.28 3.41
N PRO A 190 7.16 -13.39 4.06
CA PRO A 190 6.94 -13.58 5.50
C PRO A 190 7.51 -12.49 6.42
N ALA A 191 8.64 -11.87 6.05
CA ALA A 191 9.20 -10.75 6.81
C ALA A 191 8.47 -9.41 6.56
N GLY A 192 7.66 -9.33 5.51
CA GLY A 192 6.98 -8.11 5.09
C GLY A 192 5.81 -7.73 5.97
N GLN A 193 5.55 -6.43 6.02
CA GLN A 193 4.47 -5.83 6.80
C GLN A 193 3.11 -6.32 6.29
N GLY A 194 2.28 -6.86 7.19
CA GLY A 194 0.92 -7.28 6.89
C GLY A 194 0.77 -8.69 6.33
N PHE A 195 1.86 -9.46 6.18
CA PHE A 195 1.89 -10.78 5.56
C PHE A 195 0.76 -11.71 6.03
N TRP A 196 0.69 -11.97 7.34
CA TRP A 196 -0.29 -12.90 7.91
C TRP A 196 -1.73 -12.40 7.77
N THR A 197 -1.94 -11.09 7.83
CA THR A 197 -3.26 -10.50 7.58
C THR A 197 -3.68 -10.73 6.13
N GLN A 198 -2.77 -10.51 5.18
CA GLN A 198 -3.02 -10.69 3.75
C GLN A 198 -3.32 -12.15 3.42
N ILE A 199 -2.50 -13.10 3.88
CA ILE A 199 -2.76 -14.55 3.71
C ILE A 199 -4.12 -14.95 4.28
N ASN A 200 -4.47 -14.45 5.48
CA ASN A 200 -5.78 -14.71 6.05
C ASN A 200 -6.92 -14.15 5.19
N THR A 201 -6.73 -12.98 4.58
CA THR A 201 -7.76 -12.36 3.74
C THR A 201 -7.85 -12.99 2.35
N ASP A 202 -6.75 -13.53 1.81
CA ASP A 202 -6.74 -14.33 0.58
C ASP A 202 -7.55 -15.61 0.75
N MET A 203 -7.33 -16.28 1.88
CA MET A 203 -7.97 -17.53 2.23
C MET A 203 -9.39 -17.36 2.76
N GLN A 204 -9.91 -16.14 2.89
CA GLN A 204 -11.25 -15.94 3.46
C GLN A 204 -12.31 -16.74 2.67
N ALA A 205 -12.99 -17.63 3.36
CA ALA A 205 -14.02 -18.49 2.76
C ALA A 205 -15.18 -17.68 2.18
N PHE A 206 -15.72 -18.15 1.05
CA PHE A 206 -16.97 -17.67 0.44
C PHE A 206 -17.03 -16.15 0.12
N HIS A 207 -15.89 -15.51 -0.04
CA HIS A 207 -15.78 -14.10 -0.40
C HIS A 207 -14.69 -13.88 -1.44
N THR A 208 -14.69 -12.73 -2.11
CA THR A 208 -13.56 -12.35 -2.96
C THR A 208 -12.29 -12.27 -2.11
N ALA A 209 -11.15 -12.74 -2.63
CA ALA A 209 -9.87 -12.59 -1.94
C ALA A 209 -9.66 -11.13 -1.50
N GLY A 210 -9.30 -10.91 -0.24
CA GLY A 210 -9.12 -9.57 0.31
C GLY A 210 -10.40 -8.85 0.77
N PHE A 211 -11.59 -9.44 0.66
CA PHE A 211 -12.86 -8.76 0.97
C PHE A 211 -12.91 -8.13 2.37
N SER A 212 -12.54 -8.87 3.42
CA SER A 212 -12.51 -8.32 4.78
C SER A 212 -11.50 -7.15 4.94
N LEU A 213 -10.42 -7.17 4.18
CA LEU A 213 -9.43 -6.10 4.17
C LEU A 213 -9.97 -4.87 3.44
N TYR A 214 -10.58 -5.06 2.27
CA TYR A 214 -11.27 -4.01 1.53
C TYR A 214 -12.34 -3.35 2.39
N GLN A 215 -13.25 -4.14 2.98
CA GLN A 215 -14.33 -3.66 3.84
C GLN A 215 -13.82 -2.79 4.99
N SER A 216 -12.74 -3.22 5.65
CA SER A 216 -12.14 -2.46 6.75
C SER A 216 -11.50 -1.14 6.31
N GLY A 217 -10.84 -1.13 5.15
CA GLY A 217 -10.20 0.04 4.55
C GLY A 217 -11.14 0.98 3.81
N ARG A 218 -12.32 0.50 3.42
CA ARG A 218 -13.25 1.14 2.46
C ARG A 218 -13.50 2.61 2.75
N LYS A 219 -13.87 2.97 3.99
CA LYS A 219 -14.14 4.37 4.37
C LYS A 219 -12.90 5.26 4.18
N ARG A 220 -11.71 4.77 4.53
CA ARG A 220 -10.47 5.55 4.40
C ARG A 220 -10.04 5.73 2.95
N ILE A 221 -10.22 4.70 2.12
CA ILE A 221 -10.03 4.80 0.66
C ILE A 221 -11.00 5.84 0.10
N PHE A 222 -12.29 5.74 0.45
CA PHE A 222 -13.31 6.65 -0.05
C PHE A 222 -13.05 8.11 0.34
N ASN A 223 -12.67 8.36 1.60
CA ASN A 223 -12.27 9.70 2.05
C ASN A 223 -11.09 10.25 1.22
N TRP A 224 -10.11 9.40 0.90
CA TRP A 224 -8.99 9.81 0.06
C TRP A 224 -9.40 10.07 -1.40
N LEU A 225 -10.25 9.21 -1.99
CA LEU A 225 -10.81 9.41 -3.34
C LEU A 225 -11.56 10.73 -3.46
N GLN A 226 -12.36 11.06 -2.45
CA GLN A 226 -13.11 12.30 -2.39
C GLN A 226 -12.23 13.56 -2.36
N LYS A 227 -10.95 13.45 -1.96
CA LYS A 227 -10.01 14.58 -1.99
C LYS A 227 -9.38 14.82 -3.37
N GLN A 228 -9.50 13.85 -4.28
CA GLN A 228 -8.92 13.95 -5.61
C GLN A 228 -9.80 14.83 -6.50
N LYS A 229 -9.15 15.62 -7.36
CA LYS A 229 -9.83 16.55 -8.27
C LYS A 229 -10.42 15.81 -9.47
N GLU A 230 -9.62 14.92 -10.04
CA GLU A 230 -9.95 14.12 -11.22
C GLU A 230 -10.18 12.67 -10.80
N LYS A 231 -10.77 11.88 -11.71
CA LYS A 231 -10.77 10.42 -11.59
C LYS A 231 -9.33 9.91 -11.53
N ILE A 232 -9.13 8.78 -10.86
CA ILE A 232 -7.79 8.24 -10.61
C ILE A 232 -7.50 6.96 -11.38
N HIS A 233 -6.22 6.64 -11.54
CA HIS A 233 -5.77 5.32 -11.95
C HIS A 233 -5.55 4.43 -10.73
N VAL A 234 -6.04 3.20 -10.77
CA VAL A 234 -5.87 2.20 -9.70
C VAL A 234 -5.09 1.01 -10.24
N CYS A 235 -4.07 0.56 -9.51
CA CYS A 235 -3.33 -0.65 -9.89
C CYS A 235 -2.98 -1.51 -8.68
N GLY A 236 -2.68 -2.78 -8.95
CA GLY A 236 -2.19 -3.70 -7.94
C GLY A 236 -1.87 -5.07 -8.51
N ILE A 237 -1.00 -5.79 -7.81
CA ILE A 237 -0.60 -7.16 -8.16
C ILE A 237 -1.20 -8.17 -7.19
N SER A 238 -1.57 -9.37 -7.66
CA SER A 238 -2.04 -10.46 -6.81
C SER A 238 -3.27 -10.06 -5.97
N LEU A 239 -3.25 -10.26 -4.65
CA LEU A 239 -4.24 -9.70 -3.71
C LEU A 239 -4.51 -8.20 -3.95
N GLY A 240 -3.47 -7.41 -4.25
CA GLY A 240 -3.61 -6.00 -4.54
C GLY A 240 -4.47 -5.75 -5.78
N GLY A 241 -4.30 -6.57 -6.81
CA GLY A 241 -5.17 -6.54 -7.98
C GLY A 241 -6.61 -6.94 -7.63
N ALA A 242 -6.84 -7.93 -6.77
CA ALA A 242 -8.19 -8.28 -6.30
C ALA A 242 -8.86 -7.16 -5.50
N LEU A 243 -8.11 -6.39 -4.70
CA LEU A 243 -8.60 -5.19 -4.02
C LEU A 243 -8.93 -4.07 -5.02
N ALA A 244 -8.12 -3.90 -6.05
CA ALA A 244 -8.38 -2.95 -7.13
C ALA A 244 -9.68 -3.29 -7.88
N LEU A 245 -9.92 -4.57 -8.19
CA LEU A 245 -11.15 -5.04 -8.82
C LEU A 245 -12.38 -4.85 -7.92
N GLN A 246 -12.25 -5.07 -6.61
CA GLN A 246 -13.32 -4.78 -5.65
C GLN A 246 -13.64 -3.28 -5.55
N LEU A 247 -12.62 -2.42 -5.61
CA LEU A 247 -12.84 -0.98 -5.67
C LEU A 247 -13.53 -0.58 -6.98
N ALA A 248 -13.19 -1.23 -8.10
CA ALA A 248 -13.79 -0.96 -9.41
C ALA A 248 -15.30 -1.17 -9.42
N ILE A 249 -15.79 -2.27 -8.81
CA ILE A 249 -17.22 -2.57 -8.74
C ILE A 249 -17.98 -1.74 -7.70
N ASP A 250 -17.29 -1.14 -6.75
CA ASP A 250 -17.93 -0.37 -5.66
C ASP A 250 -17.90 1.15 -5.88
N LYS A 251 -16.78 1.66 -6.40
CA LYS A 251 -16.48 3.10 -6.53
C LYS A 251 -15.92 3.47 -7.90
N GLY A 252 -16.33 2.75 -8.95
CA GLY A 252 -15.90 2.97 -10.33
C GLY A 252 -16.14 4.39 -10.85
N GLU A 253 -17.09 5.12 -10.28
CA GLU A 253 -17.37 6.52 -10.62
C GLU A 253 -16.19 7.47 -10.30
N TYR A 254 -15.30 7.10 -9.37
CA TYR A 254 -14.09 7.86 -9.01
C TYR A 254 -12.84 7.42 -9.78
N ILE A 255 -12.96 6.42 -10.66
CA ILE A 255 -11.82 5.72 -11.26
C ILE A 255 -11.87 5.93 -12.77
N SER A 256 -10.72 6.25 -13.36
CA SER A 256 -10.56 6.33 -14.82
C SER A 256 -10.22 4.95 -15.39
N ARG A 257 -9.32 4.23 -14.70
CA ARG A 257 -8.71 2.99 -15.16
C ARG A 257 -8.26 2.11 -14.00
N VAL A 258 -8.37 0.80 -14.19
CA VAL A 258 -7.86 -0.24 -13.30
C VAL A 258 -6.94 -1.17 -14.07
N ASP A 259 -5.70 -1.34 -13.60
CA ASP A 259 -4.76 -2.35 -14.08
C ASP A 259 -4.46 -3.36 -12.96
N ALA A 260 -5.04 -4.55 -13.08
CA ALA A 260 -4.87 -5.62 -12.11
C ALA A 260 -3.91 -6.68 -12.67
N LEU A 261 -2.73 -6.79 -12.07
CA LEU A 261 -1.66 -7.71 -12.47
C LEU A 261 -1.78 -9.04 -11.71
N ASN A 262 -1.95 -10.14 -12.42
CA ASN A 262 -2.10 -11.49 -11.86
C ASN A 262 -3.08 -11.60 -10.66
N PRO A 263 -4.25 -10.93 -10.66
CA PRO A 263 -5.18 -11.01 -9.54
C PRO A 263 -5.93 -12.34 -9.54
N PRO A 264 -6.41 -12.83 -8.39
CA PRO A 264 -7.59 -13.69 -8.38
C PRO A 264 -8.85 -12.86 -8.71
N GLY A 265 -9.82 -13.47 -9.38
CA GLY A 265 -11.09 -12.87 -9.74
C GLY A 265 -12.11 -12.79 -8.60
N LEU A 266 -13.27 -12.22 -8.92
CA LEU A 266 -14.38 -12.07 -7.97
C LEU A 266 -14.92 -13.43 -7.53
N TYR A 267 -15.48 -13.48 -6.32
CA TYR A 267 -16.16 -14.69 -5.86
C TYR A 267 -17.42 -14.97 -6.69
N PRO A 268 -17.59 -16.20 -7.21
CA PRO A 268 -18.64 -16.50 -8.17
C PRO A 268 -20.04 -16.71 -7.59
N TYR A 269 -20.17 -16.94 -6.29
CA TYR A 269 -21.45 -17.34 -5.68
C TYR A 269 -21.98 -16.25 -4.75
N GLY A 270 -23.00 -15.54 -5.21
CA GLY A 270 -23.61 -14.45 -4.45
C GLY A 270 -23.03 -13.08 -4.81
N ALA A 271 -23.89 -12.07 -4.78
CA ALA A 271 -23.49 -10.69 -5.04
C ALA A 271 -22.64 -10.18 -3.86
N PRO A 272 -21.43 -9.64 -4.11
CA PRO A 272 -20.70 -8.91 -3.08
C PRO A 272 -21.57 -7.77 -2.53
N ALA A 273 -21.48 -7.50 -1.22
CA ALA A 273 -22.25 -6.44 -0.57
C ALA A 273 -22.02 -5.02 -1.14
N TYR A 274 -20.96 -4.85 -1.94
CA TYR A 274 -20.55 -3.58 -2.54
C TYR A 274 -20.40 -3.67 -4.06
N ASP A 275 -21.04 -4.63 -4.71
CA ASP A 275 -21.04 -4.74 -6.17
C ASP A 275 -22.13 -3.85 -6.76
N HIS A 276 -21.72 -2.67 -7.22
CA HIS A 276 -22.57 -1.69 -7.89
C HIS A 276 -22.26 -1.60 -9.39
N TRP A 277 -21.47 -2.54 -9.95
CA TRP A 277 -20.94 -2.44 -11.32
C TRP A 277 -22.02 -2.22 -12.38
N ASP A 278 -23.14 -2.94 -12.25
CA ASP A 278 -24.24 -2.88 -13.21
C ASP A 278 -25.17 -1.68 -12.99
N LEU A 279 -25.01 -0.96 -11.87
CA LEU A 279 -25.73 0.27 -11.54
C LEU A 279 -24.95 1.55 -11.94
N MET A 280 -23.71 1.41 -12.40
CA MET A 280 -22.87 2.56 -12.75
C MET A 280 -23.17 3.08 -14.16
N ASP A 281 -23.48 4.38 -14.25
CA ASP A 281 -23.65 5.08 -15.54
C ASP A 281 -22.33 5.19 -16.31
N SER A 282 -21.22 5.40 -15.60
CA SER A 282 -19.88 5.57 -16.16
C SER A 282 -18.92 4.58 -15.50
N LYS A 283 -18.60 3.50 -16.24
CA LYS A 283 -17.70 2.44 -15.79
C LYS A 283 -16.23 2.79 -16.13
N PRO A 284 -15.28 2.53 -15.22
CA PRO A 284 -13.85 2.67 -15.53
C PRO A 284 -13.42 1.61 -16.55
N LEU A 285 -12.31 1.88 -17.25
CA LEU A 285 -11.62 0.84 -18.01
C LEU A 285 -10.95 -0.15 -17.05
N VAL A 286 -11.34 -1.42 -17.06
CA VAL A 286 -10.73 -2.45 -16.21
C VAL A 286 -9.96 -3.44 -17.07
N ILE A 287 -8.66 -3.60 -16.79
CA ILE A 287 -7.77 -4.53 -17.47
C ILE A 287 -7.19 -5.50 -16.45
N VAL A 288 -7.42 -6.78 -16.71
CA VAL A 288 -6.86 -7.90 -15.95
C VAL A 288 -5.73 -8.49 -16.79
N GLN A 289 -4.53 -8.55 -16.22
CA GLN A 289 -3.35 -9.10 -16.89
C GLN A 289 -3.00 -10.45 -16.27
N GLN A 290 -3.02 -11.51 -17.07
CA GLN A 290 -2.39 -12.79 -16.72
C GLN A 290 -1.02 -12.89 -17.40
N GLN A 291 0.04 -12.87 -16.61
CA GLN A 291 1.41 -13.05 -17.09
C GLN A 291 1.67 -14.53 -17.36
N ALA A 292 1.99 -14.85 -18.61
CA ALA A 292 2.35 -16.18 -19.07
C ALA A 292 1.46 -17.30 -18.48
N ASP A 293 2.01 -18.16 -17.62
CA ASP A 293 1.28 -19.29 -17.04
C ASP A 293 0.94 -19.09 -15.56
N ASP A 294 0.82 -17.84 -15.11
CA ASP A 294 0.37 -17.51 -13.76
C ASP A 294 -0.87 -18.33 -13.33
N PRO A 295 -0.81 -19.01 -12.17
CA PRO A 295 -1.90 -19.85 -11.69
C PRO A 295 -3.00 -19.06 -10.97
N VAL A 296 -2.72 -17.84 -10.50
CA VAL A 296 -3.62 -17.09 -9.60
C VAL A 296 -4.80 -16.50 -10.37
N SER A 297 -4.57 -15.90 -11.54
CA SER A 297 -5.62 -15.40 -12.44
C SER A 297 -6.48 -16.46 -13.09
N ARG A 298 -6.35 -17.72 -12.66
CA ARG A 298 -7.28 -18.78 -13.01
C ARG A 298 -8.43 -18.87 -12.01
N PHE A 299 -8.36 -18.23 -10.84
CA PHE A 299 -9.42 -18.33 -9.83
C PHE A 299 -10.42 -17.18 -9.94
N GLY A 300 -11.68 -17.44 -9.60
CA GLY A 300 -12.75 -16.45 -9.57
C GLY A 300 -13.39 -16.20 -10.94
N ILE A 301 -14.18 -15.13 -11.01
CA ILE A 301 -14.88 -14.69 -12.21
C ILE A 301 -14.61 -13.21 -12.51
N TRP A 302 -14.81 -12.84 -13.77
CA TRP A 302 -14.63 -11.48 -14.28
C TRP A 302 -15.95 -10.90 -14.76
N LYS A 303 -16.13 -9.58 -14.68
CA LYS A 303 -17.29 -8.90 -15.27
C LYS A 303 -17.13 -8.87 -16.80
N LYS A 304 -18.23 -9.05 -17.53
CA LYS A 304 -18.26 -9.10 -19.00
C LYS A 304 -17.63 -7.90 -19.71
N ASP A 305 -17.68 -6.73 -19.07
CA ASP A 305 -17.18 -5.47 -19.63
C ASP A 305 -15.66 -5.29 -19.41
N TRP A 306 -15.02 -6.19 -18.66
CA TRP A 306 -13.60 -6.13 -18.37
C TRP A 306 -12.77 -6.72 -19.50
N LEU A 307 -11.54 -6.23 -19.64
CA LEU A 307 -10.59 -6.74 -20.61
C LEU A 307 -9.65 -7.71 -19.91
N PHE A 308 -9.78 -8.99 -20.22
CA PHE A 308 -8.87 -10.00 -19.72
C PHE A 308 -7.80 -10.31 -20.76
N ILE A 309 -6.55 -9.92 -20.49
CA ILE A 309 -5.42 -10.13 -21.40
C ILE A 309 -4.46 -11.17 -20.83
N LYS A 310 -4.06 -12.14 -21.67
CA LYS A 310 -2.86 -12.95 -21.43
C LYS A 310 -1.67 -12.26 -22.07
N VAL A 311 -0.64 -12.02 -21.26
CA VAL A 311 0.64 -11.43 -21.65
C VAL A 311 1.62 -12.57 -21.88
N ILE A 312 2.06 -12.77 -23.13
CA ILE A 312 2.91 -13.89 -23.54
C ILE A 312 4.32 -13.33 -23.79
N PRO A 313 5.29 -13.60 -22.90
CA PRO A 313 6.66 -13.11 -23.06
C PRO A 313 7.43 -13.87 -24.15
N PRO A 314 8.56 -13.30 -24.62
CA PRO A 314 9.60 -14.05 -25.30
C PRO A 314 10.05 -15.26 -24.47
N LYS A 315 10.39 -16.38 -25.14
CA LYS A 315 10.71 -17.64 -24.45
C LYS A 315 11.92 -17.54 -23.52
N ASP A 316 12.92 -16.75 -23.91
CA ASP A 316 14.16 -16.51 -23.16
C ASP A 316 13.97 -15.57 -21.95
N LYS A 317 12.86 -14.82 -21.90
CA LYS A 317 12.52 -13.91 -20.79
C LYS A 317 11.54 -14.51 -19.79
N LYS A 318 10.90 -15.62 -20.15
CA LYS A 318 9.88 -16.27 -19.34
C LYS A 318 10.49 -16.96 -18.12
N GLY A 319 9.79 -16.88 -17.00
CA GLY A 319 10.13 -17.59 -15.77
C GLY A 319 10.09 -19.12 -15.95
N PRO A 320 10.80 -19.86 -15.09
CA PRO A 320 10.92 -21.31 -15.18
C PRO A 320 9.60 -22.04 -14.87
N ASN A 321 8.62 -21.36 -14.25
CA ASN A 321 7.28 -21.88 -13.96
C ASN A 321 6.30 -20.74 -13.67
N GLY A 322 4.99 -21.07 -13.63
CA GLY A 322 3.92 -20.09 -13.41
C GLY A 322 3.97 -19.33 -12.08
N PHE A 323 4.59 -19.87 -11.02
CA PHE A 323 4.75 -19.12 -9.77
C PHE A 323 5.81 -18.03 -9.89
N VAL A 324 6.84 -18.24 -10.72
CA VAL A 324 7.82 -17.21 -11.04
C VAL A 324 7.27 -16.21 -12.04
N ASP A 325 6.35 -16.62 -12.93
CA ASP A 325 5.63 -15.67 -13.79
C ASP A 325 4.77 -14.68 -12.98
N HIS A 326 4.33 -15.07 -11.77
CA HIS A 326 3.41 -14.28 -10.94
C HIS A 326 3.92 -12.86 -10.59
N PRO A 327 5.18 -12.66 -10.16
CA PRO A 327 5.71 -11.32 -9.90
C PRO A 327 6.33 -10.60 -11.11
N LEU A 328 6.48 -11.27 -12.27
CA LEU A 328 7.22 -10.73 -13.41
C LEU A 328 6.38 -9.77 -14.26
N ASN A 329 7.02 -8.73 -14.79
CA ASN A 329 6.42 -7.77 -15.70
C ASN A 329 6.91 -8.00 -17.13
N TYR A 330 6.13 -8.74 -17.93
CA TYR A 330 6.49 -9.04 -19.31
C TYR A 330 6.04 -8.00 -20.32
N ALA A 331 5.31 -6.96 -19.90
CA ALA A 331 4.83 -5.95 -20.84
C ALA A 331 5.95 -5.10 -21.46
N GLY A 332 7.20 -5.24 -21.00
CA GLY A 332 8.32 -4.40 -21.43
C GLY A 332 8.95 -4.80 -22.76
N PHE A 333 8.78 -6.03 -23.24
CA PHE A 333 9.50 -6.51 -24.42
C PHE A 333 8.77 -6.21 -25.72
N ALA A 334 9.52 -5.85 -26.75
CA ALA A 334 8.97 -5.59 -28.08
C ALA A 334 8.23 -6.80 -28.66
N GLU A 335 8.71 -8.01 -28.40
CA GLU A 335 8.14 -9.26 -28.90
C GLU A 335 7.05 -9.83 -28.00
N THR A 336 6.71 -9.17 -26.88
CA THR A 336 5.59 -9.60 -26.04
C THR A 336 4.28 -9.55 -26.82
N GLU A 337 3.56 -10.67 -26.81
CA GLU A 337 2.24 -10.76 -27.42
C GLU A 337 1.15 -10.58 -26.36
N PHE A 338 0.12 -9.83 -26.73
CA PHE A 338 -1.06 -9.60 -25.91
C PHE A 338 -2.27 -10.30 -26.55
N LYS A 339 -2.78 -11.33 -25.87
CA LYS A 339 -3.96 -12.07 -26.30
C LYS A 339 -5.16 -11.67 -25.44
N LEU A 340 -6.19 -11.08 -26.05
CA LEU A 340 -7.46 -10.82 -25.38
C LEU A 340 -8.27 -12.12 -25.26
N TYR A 341 -8.74 -12.42 -24.06
CA TYR A 341 -9.66 -13.53 -23.79
C TYR A 341 -11.11 -13.07 -23.82
N ASP A 342 -11.98 -13.99 -24.23
CA ASP A 342 -13.41 -13.86 -24.00
C ASP A 342 -13.70 -14.17 -22.53
N VAL A 343 -14.20 -13.14 -21.82
CA VAL A 343 -14.47 -13.22 -20.39
C VAL A 343 -15.55 -14.25 -20.08
N GLU A 344 -16.59 -14.37 -20.91
CA GLU A 344 -17.70 -15.27 -20.66
C GLU A 344 -17.26 -16.73 -20.83
N GLU A 345 -16.48 -17.01 -21.88
CA GLU A 345 -15.88 -18.33 -22.10
C GLU A 345 -14.94 -18.73 -20.95
N GLU A 346 -14.07 -17.81 -20.51
CA GLU A 346 -13.18 -18.07 -19.38
C GLU A 346 -13.95 -18.30 -18.08
N ASN A 347 -15.01 -17.53 -17.80
CA ASN A 347 -15.87 -17.77 -16.64
C ASN A 347 -16.51 -19.16 -16.65
N ILE A 348 -16.98 -19.64 -17.82
CA ILE A 348 -17.56 -20.98 -18.00
C ILE A 348 -16.50 -22.06 -17.74
N LYS A 349 -15.34 -21.93 -18.39
CA LYS A 349 -14.20 -22.86 -18.26
C LYS A 349 -13.73 -23.01 -16.82
N ASN A 350 -13.85 -21.94 -16.03
CA ASN A 350 -13.33 -21.88 -14.67
C ASN A 350 -14.35 -22.35 -13.61
N LYS A 351 -15.60 -22.63 -14.00
CA LYS A 351 -16.72 -22.95 -13.10
C LYS A 351 -16.44 -24.12 -12.15
N HIS A 352 -15.96 -25.25 -12.66
CA HIS A 352 -15.67 -26.43 -11.83
C HIS A 352 -14.52 -26.20 -10.85
N ARG A 353 -13.43 -25.57 -11.32
CA ARG A 353 -12.30 -25.19 -10.47
C ARG A 353 -12.73 -24.24 -9.37
N ASN A 354 -13.58 -23.27 -9.72
CA ASN A 354 -14.08 -22.29 -8.78
C ASN A 354 -14.93 -22.94 -7.68
N LEU A 355 -15.80 -23.89 -8.01
CA LEU A 355 -16.57 -24.62 -7.00
C LEU A 355 -15.66 -25.40 -6.04
N TRP A 356 -14.80 -26.27 -6.59
CA TRP A 356 -14.03 -27.21 -5.78
C TRP A 356 -12.86 -26.57 -5.04
N LEU A 357 -12.08 -25.72 -5.72
CA LEU A 357 -10.86 -25.14 -5.14
C LEU A 357 -11.13 -23.76 -4.52
N TYR A 358 -11.75 -22.85 -5.28
CA TYR A 358 -11.90 -21.46 -4.82
C TYR A 358 -12.99 -21.30 -3.74
N SER A 359 -14.03 -22.14 -3.76
CA SER A 359 -15.07 -22.15 -2.72
C SER A 359 -14.77 -23.19 -1.64
N LEU A 360 -14.92 -24.48 -1.95
CA LEU A 360 -14.89 -25.54 -0.93
C LEU A 360 -13.49 -25.76 -0.34
N GLY A 361 -12.47 -25.93 -1.18
CA GLY A 361 -11.09 -26.13 -0.74
C GLY A 361 -10.56 -24.95 0.08
N ARG A 362 -10.76 -23.72 -0.41
CA ARG A 362 -10.41 -22.50 0.33
C ARG A 362 -11.16 -22.40 1.66
N ALA A 363 -12.44 -22.77 1.70
CA ALA A 363 -13.20 -22.79 2.95
C ALA A 363 -12.64 -23.80 3.97
N ALA A 364 -12.27 -25.00 3.53
CA ALA A 364 -11.63 -26.00 4.38
C ALA A 364 -10.31 -25.47 4.98
N VAL A 365 -9.46 -24.84 4.17
CA VAL A 365 -8.22 -24.19 4.63
C VAL A 365 -8.53 -23.05 5.61
N TYR A 366 -9.52 -22.22 5.32
CA TYR A 366 -9.86 -21.07 6.16
C TYR A 366 -10.33 -21.46 7.56
N TYR A 367 -11.34 -22.34 7.62
CA TYR A 367 -11.94 -22.75 8.88
C TYR A 367 -11.08 -23.78 9.62
N GLY A 368 -10.39 -24.67 8.90
CA GLY A 368 -9.56 -25.71 9.48
C GLY A 368 -8.17 -25.24 9.93
N LEU A 369 -7.55 -24.29 9.21
CA LEU A 369 -6.18 -23.85 9.49
C LEU A 369 -6.09 -22.37 9.89
N MET A 370 -6.67 -21.47 9.09
CA MET A 370 -6.43 -20.03 9.26
C MET A 370 -7.08 -19.46 10.52
N ILE A 371 -8.35 -19.80 10.79
CA ILE A 371 -9.05 -19.32 11.98
C ILE A 371 -8.38 -19.82 13.28
N PRO A 372 -8.12 -21.13 13.47
CA PRO A 372 -7.42 -21.62 14.65
C PRO A 372 -6.03 -21.00 14.80
N PHE A 373 -5.28 -20.88 13.71
CA PHE A 373 -3.96 -20.24 13.76
C PHE A 373 -4.05 -18.78 14.19
N ARG A 374 -4.95 -17.99 13.59
CA ARG A 374 -5.07 -16.54 13.83
C ARG A 374 -5.61 -16.20 15.21
N TYR A 375 -6.61 -16.93 15.69
CA TYR A 375 -7.33 -16.56 16.90
C TYR A 375 -6.90 -17.35 18.15
N VAL A 376 -6.21 -18.48 17.97
CA VAL A 376 -5.76 -19.33 19.08
C VAL A 376 -4.23 -19.41 19.13
N LEU A 377 -3.61 -20.04 18.13
CA LEU A 377 -2.18 -20.38 18.18
C LEU A 377 -1.29 -19.14 18.21
N ARG A 378 -1.54 -18.18 17.31
CA ARG A 378 -0.70 -17.00 17.14
C ARG A 378 -0.80 -16.02 18.33
N PRO A 379 -1.99 -15.67 18.86
CA PRO A 379 -2.08 -14.90 20.09
C PRO A 379 -1.41 -15.59 21.28
N ALA A 380 -1.57 -16.91 21.43
CA ALA A 380 -0.91 -17.68 22.49
C ALA A 380 0.62 -17.65 22.35
N ALA A 381 1.15 -17.86 21.14
CA ALA A 381 2.58 -17.78 20.85
C ALA A 381 3.14 -16.38 21.13
N TYR A 382 2.42 -15.33 20.74
CA TYR A 382 2.84 -13.96 21.04
C TYR A 382 2.80 -13.64 22.52
N TYR A 383 1.77 -14.08 23.23
CA TYR A 383 1.70 -13.93 24.67
C TYR A 383 2.88 -14.62 25.35
N ALA A 384 3.17 -15.87 24.96
CA ALA A 384 4.33 -16.62 25.43
C ALA A 384 5.66 -15.90 25.16
N TYR A 385 5.83 -15.35 23.96
CA TYR A 385 7.04 -14.65 23.56
C TYR A 385 7.22 -13.30 24.27
N SER A 386 6.15 -12.53 24.43
CA SER A 386 6.19 -11.19 25.03
C SER A 386 6.27 -11.22 26.55
N HIS A 387 5.77 -12.29 27.18
CA HIS A 387 5.71 -12.44 28.62
C HIS A 387 6.55 -13.61 29.11
N LYS A 388 7.73 -13.88 28.50
CA LYS A 388 8.56 -15.08 28.76
C LYS A 388 8.69 -15.44 30.25
N LYS A 389 8.94 -14.45 31.12
CA LYS A 389 9.04 -14.63 32.57
C LYS A 389 7.73 -15.08 33.20
N MET A 390 6.62 -14.50 32.76
CA MET A 390 5.30 -14.88 33.24
C MET A 390 4.86 -16.23 32.66
N THR A 391 5.17 -16.51 31.39
CA THR A 391 4.90 -17.81 30.78
C THR A 391 5.71 -18.90 31.47
N SER A 392 6.97 -18.65 31.83
CA SER A 392 7.76 -19.58 32.64
C SER A 392 7.19 -19.75 34.05
N VAL A 393 6.63 -18.69 34.66
CA VAL A 393 5.94 -18.80 35.95
C VAL A 393 4.65 -19.61 35.82
N LEU A 394 3.82 -19.36 34.79
CA LEU A 394 2.59 -20.11 34.51
C LEU A 394 2.89 -21.59 34.21
N SER A 395 3.89 -21.87 33.39
CA SER A 395 4.37 -23.22 33.13
C SER A 395 4.92 -23.88 34.39
N GLY A 396 5.65 -23.13 35.22
CA GLY A 396 6.10 -23.59 36.54
C GLY A 396 4.94 -23.93 37.48
N ILE A 397 3.90 -23.08 37.54
CA ILE A 397 2.67 -23.32 38.32
C ILE A 397 1.93 -24.55 37.80
N LEU A 398 1.82 -24.74 36.48
CA LEU A 398 1.18 -25.91 35.89
C LEU A 398 1.98 -27.20 36.12
N LEU A 399 3.31 -27.15 36.03
CA LEU A 399 4.18 -28.30 36.28
C LEU A 399 4.21 -28.66 37.77
N LEU A 400 4.35 -27.67 38.66
CA LEU A 400 4.30 -27.87 40.11
C LEU A 400 2.91 -28.31 40.57
N GLY A 401 1.86 -27.64 40.11
CA GLY A 401 0.47 -27.97 40.42
C GLY A 401 0.07 -29.33 39.89
N GLY A 402 0.43 -29.66 38.63
CA GLY A 402 0.22 -30.99 38.06
C GLY A 402 0.99 -32.09 38.80
N GLY A 403 2.25 -31.81 39.19
CA GLY A 403 3.06 -32.71 40.01
C GLY A 403 2.48 -32.95 41.40
N LEU A 404 2.04 -31.88 42.09
CA LEU A 404 1.37 -31.96 43.40
C LEU A 404 0.03 -32.68 43.31
N SER A 405 -0.79 -32.38 42.30
CA SER A 405 -2.05 -33.08 42.06
C SER A 405 -1.80 -34.57 41.86
N MET A 406 -0.88 -34.97 40.98
CA MET A 406 -0.53 -36.38 40.79
C MET A 406 -0.04 -37.04 42.08
N LEU A 407 0.79 -36.37 42.87
CA LEU A 407 1.24 -36.87 44.17
C LEU A 407 0.07 -37.08 45.15
N CYS A 408 -0.87 -36.12 45.23
CA CYS A 408 -2.08 -36.22 46.04
C CYS A 408 -3.02 -37.34 45.58
N LEU A 409 -3.04 -37.67 44.29
CA LEU A 409 -3.79 -38.82 43.77
C LEU A 409 -3.25 -40.14 44.34
N PHE A 410 -1.92 -40.25 44.50
CA PHE A 410 -1.27 -41.45 45.04
C PHE A 410 -1.28 -41.53 46.57
N THR A 411 -1.28 -40.40 47.30
CA THR A 411 -1.12 -40.38 48.76
C THR A 411 -2.35 -39.90 49.54
N GLY A 412 -3.22 -39.08 48.95
CA GLY A 412 -4.31 -38.37 49.64
C GLY A 412 -5.72 -38.63 49.09
N GLY A 413 -5.85 -39.43 48.04
CA GLY A 413 -7.12 -39.80 47.44
C GLY A 413 -7.78 -38.72 46.55
N PRO A 414 -8.95 -39.02 45.96
CA PRO A 414 -9.56 -38.21 44.88
C PRO A 414 -9.93 -36.77 45.28
N LEU A 415 -10.29 -36.56 46.55
CA LEU A 415 -10.67 -35.25 47.07
C LEU A 415 -9.46 -34.31 47.19
N ALA A 416 -8.30 -34.82 47.63
CA ALA A 416 -7.06 -34.05 47.70
C ALA A 416 -6.55 -33.66 46.29
N PHE A 417 -6.69 -34.57 45.33
CA PHE A 417 -6.41 -34.30 43.92
C PHE A 417 -7.27 -33.16 43.37
N ALA A 418 -8.59 -33.22 43.57
CA ALA A 418 -9.52 -32.21 43.09
C ALA A 418 -9.24 -30.82 43.71
N PHE A 419 -8.91 -30.78 45.01
CA PHE A 419 -8.55 -29.54 45.70
C PHE A 419 -7.25 -28.93 45.15
N ALA A 420 -6.19 -29.72 44.97
CA ALA A 420 -4.93 -29.24 44.39
C ALA A 420 -5.10 -28.75 42.92
N LEU A 421 -5.90 -29.45 42.13
CA LEU A 421 -6.17 -29.08 40.73
C LEU A 421 -6.97 -27.76 40.64
N SER A 422 -8.00 -27.60 41.48
CA SER A 422 -8.81 -26.38 41.53
C SER A 422 -8.00 -25.16 41.99
N LEU A 423 -7.11 -25.30 42.99
CA LEU A 423 -6.21 -24.23 43.39
C LEU A 423 -5.29 -23.80 42.22
N THR A 424 -4.73 -24.78 41.50
CA THR A 424 -3.86 -24.54 40.33
C THR A 424 -4.60 -23.77 39.25
N LEU A 425 -5.85 -24.15 38.96
CA LEU A 425 -6.69 -23.47 37.97
C LEU A 425 -7.09 -22.05 38.40
N ILE A 426 -7.34 -21.81 39.69
CA ILE A 426 -7.65 -20.48 40.23
C ILE A 426 -6.43 -19.55 40.10
N PHE A 427 -5.24 -20.01 40.52
CA PHE A 427 -4.00 -19.24 40.38
C PHE A 427 -3.66 -18.95 38.92
N PHE A 428 -3.86 -19.93 38.03
CA PHE A 428 -3.71 -19.76 36.59
C PHE A 428 -4.68 -18.72 36.02
N SER A 429 -5.96 -18.79 36.41
CA SER A 429 -7.00 -17.84 35.96
C SER A 429 -6.75 -16.40 36.46
N ALA A 430 -6.33 -16.24 37.72
CA ALA A 430 -6.05 -14.93 38.32
C ALA A 430 -4.85 -14.25 37.64
N THR A 431 -3.78 -15.00 37.38
CA THR A 431 -2.58 -14.49 36.70
C THR A 431 -2.87 -14.14 35.23
N LEU A 432 -3.67 -14.94 34.52
CA LEU A 432 -4.12 -14.65 33.16
C LEU A 432 -4.97 -13.36 33.10
N SER A 433 -5.91 -13.21 34.05
CA SER A 433 -6.82 -12.06 34.14
C SER A 433 -6.07 -10.75 34.42
N PHE A 434 -5.11 -10.75 35.34
CA PHE A 434 -4.26 -9.58 35.64
C PHE A 434 -3.47 -9.10 34.41
N SER A 435 -3.08 -10.03 33.55
CA SER A 435 -2.21 -9.74 32.39
C SER A 435 -2.97 -9.22 31.18
N CYS A 436 -4.20 -9.71 30.96
CA CYS A 436 -5.13 -9.16 29.97
C CYS A 436 -5.48 -7.69 30.23
N VAL A 437 -5.51 -7.26 31.50
CA VAL A 437 -5.79 -5.86 31.87
C VAL A 437 -4.59 -4.95 31.55
N ASN A 438 -3.36 -5.40 31.81
CA ASN A 438 -2.15 -4.60 31.57
C ASN A 438 -1.77 -4.48 30.08
N THR A 439 -2.01 -5.51 29.26
CA THR A 439 -1.72 -5.46 27.81
C THR A 439 -2.63 -4.50 27.04
N LYS A 440 -3.90 -4.33 27.46
CA LYS A 440 -4.82 -3.36 26.84
C LYS A 440 -4.36 -1.90 26.99
N LYS A 441 -3.60 -1.58 28.05
CA LYS A 441 -3.21 -0.20 28.37
C LYS A 441 -2.03 0.33 27.54
N ASN A 442 -1.18 -0.55 27.01
CA ASN A 442 0.05 -0.15 26.28
C ASN A 442 -0.10 -0.01 24.76
N ASN A 443 -1.12 -0.60 24.13
CA ASN A 443 -1.24 -0.67 22.65
C ASN A 443 -2.04 0.47 22.00
N GLN A 444 -2.53 1.46 22.75
CA GLN A 444 -3.45 2.49 22.22
C GLN A 444 -2.77 3.74 21.60
N ASN A 445 -1.44 3.88 21.64
CA ASN A 445 -0.85 5.22 21.55
C ASN A 445 -0.04 5.62 20.29
N SER A 446 0.11 4.80 19.24
CA SER A 446 0.73 5.28 17.99
C SER A 446 -0.24 5.33 16.81
N PHE A 447 -0.66 6.54 16.44
CA PHE A 447 -1.44 6.79 15.22
C PHE A 447 -0.68 6.38 13.94
N LEU A 448 0.65 6.43 13.98
CA LEU A 448 1.54 6.06 12.87
C LEU A 448 2.01 4.61 13.01
N ALA A 449 2.19 3.96 11.86
CA ALA A 449 2.82 2.65 11.78
C ALA A 449 4.33 2.78 11.83
N LYS A 450 5.03 1.78 12.39
CA LYS A 450 6.49 1.72 12.47
C LYS A 450 7.15 1.83 11.10
N ILE A 451 6.54 1.24 10.07
CA ILE A 451 7.01 1.34 8.67
C ILE A 451 6.88 2.76 8.08
N HIS A 452 6.13 3.65 8.73
CA HIS A 452 5.93 5.05 8.36
C HIS A 452 6.35 6.00 9.48
N ASP A 453 7.23 5.54 10.38
CA ASP A 453 7.78 6.38 11.44
C ASP A 453 8.65 7.49 10.81
N PRO A 454 8.42 8.77 11.14
CA PRO A 454 9.20 9.88 10.57
C PRO A 454 10.70 9.83 10.90
N LYS A 455 11.09 9.13 11.97
CA LYS A 455 12.49 8.90 12.35
C LYS A 455 13.21 7.93 11.42
N LEU A 456 12.48 7.28 10.51
CA LEU A 456 13.09 6.43 9.51
C LEU A 456 13.96 7.28 8.56
N SER A 457 15.22 6.87 8.37
CA SER A 457 16.14 7.37 7.34
C SER A 457 15.45 7.53 5.99
N ARG A 458 15.60 8.74 5.44
CA ARG A 458 15.04 9.17 4.16
C ARG A 458 16.15 9.27 3.12
N ILE A 459 15.80 9.04 1.85
CA ILE A 459 16.68 9.35 0.73
C ILE A 459 16.72 10.87 0.59
N LYS A 460 17.91 11.45 0.81
CA LYS A 460 18.09 12.90 0.96
C LYS A 460 17.47 13.65 -0.20
N GLU A 461 17.73 13.23 -1.44
CA GLU A 461 17.32 13.85 -2.70
C GLU A 461 15.80 13.87 -2.93
N ARG A 462 15.06 13.10 -2.15
CA ARG A 462 13.60 12.95 -2.28
C ARG A 462 12.84 13.37 -1.04
N ASP A 463 13.53 13.77 0.01
CA ASP A 463 12.89 14.18 1.25
C ASP A 463 12.11 15.49 1.03
N LEU A 464 10.80 15.39 1.23
CA LEU A 464 9.85 16.50 1.03
C LEU A 464 10.05 17.63 2.04
N TYR A 465 10.70 17.34 3.18
CA TYR A 465 10.82 18.26 4.30
C TYR A 465 12.13 19.05 4.29
N SER A 466 13.15 18.59 3.55
CA SER A 466 14.42 19.30 3.41
C SER A 466 14.51 20.15 2.13
N HIS A 467 13.81 19.76 1.06
CA HIS A 467 13.83 20.51 -0.20
C HIS A 467 12.86 21.68 -0.21
N THR A 468 13.39 22.88 -0.50
CA THR A 468 12.59 24.10 -0.67
C THR A 468 12.26 24.38 -2.13
N VAL A 469 11.12 25.01 -2.35
CA VAL A 469 10.60 25.46 -3.65
C VAL A 469 10.06 26.88 -3.53
N GLU A 470 10.04 27.61 -4.65
CA GLU A 470 9.40 28.92 -4.75
C GLU A 470 8.10 28.80 -5.56
N GLU A 471 6.98 29.11 -4.92
CA GLU A 471 5.65 28.90 -5.51
C GLU A 471 4.75 30.12 -5.33
N GLN A 472 3.89 30.37 -6.32
CA GLN A 472 2.96 31.48 -6.31
C GLN A 472 1.64 31.13 -5.61
N PHE A 473 1.21 32.03 -4.73
CA PHE A 473 -0.09 32.00 -4.09
C PHE A 473 -0.76 33.35 -4.24
N SER A 474 -2.08 33.37 -4.43
CA SER A 474 -2.84 34.61 -4.30
C SER A 474 -2.92 35.03 -2.84
N TYR A 475 -3.08 36.32 -2.55
CA TYR A 475 -3.37 36.76 -1.18
C TYR A 475 -4.68 36.14 -0.66
N GLN A 476 -5.65 35.87 -1.54
CA GLN A 476 -6.87 35.14 -1.18
C GLN A 476 -6.57 33.71 -0.69
N ASP A 477 -5.68 32.99 -1.37
CA ASP A 477 -5.24 31.66 -0.93
C ASP A 477 -4.61 31.74 0.47
N LEU A 478 -3.75 32.74 0.69
CA LEU A 478 -3.12 32.92 2.00
C LEU A 478 -4.13 33.26 3.08
N HIS A 479 -5.12 34.11 2.77
CA HIS A 479 -6.21 34.42 3.67
C HIS A 479 -6.93 33.15 4.09
N SER A 480 -7.48 32.40 3.12
CA SER A 480 -8.25 31.18 3.37
C SER A 480 -7.43 30.13 4.14
N TYR A 481 -6.19 29.88 3.70
CA TYR A 481 -5.30 28.94 4.37
C TYR A 481 -5.02 29.33 5.83
N TYR A 482 -4.58 30.56 6.08
CA TYR A 482 -4.19 30.97 7.42
C TYR A 482 -5.39 31.19 8.33
N TYR A 483 -6.56 31.57 7.81
CA TYR A 483 -7.80 31.66 8.59
C TYR A 483 -8.16 30.29 9.15
N VAL A 484 -8.26 29.27 8.30
CA VAL A 484 -8.58 27.90 8.73
C VAL A 484 -7.49 27.37 9.67
N MET A 485 -6.22 27.53 9.31
CA MET A 485 -5.13 26.95 10.08
C MET A 485 -4.85 27.65 11.41
N ARG A 486 -5.04 28.97 11.51
CA ARG A 486 -4.78 29.73 12.74
C ARG A 486 -6.03 29.83 13.59
N CYS A 487 -7.13 30.30 13.02
CA CYS A 487 -8.35 30.60 13.77
C CYS A 487 -9.10 29.31 14.10
N LEU A 488 -9.41 28.48 13.09
CA LEU A 488 -10.27 27.32 13.31
C LEU A 488 -9.52 26.14 13.95
N LEU A 489 -8.32 25.82 13.45
CA LEU A 489 -7.58 24.64 13.90
C LEU A 489 -6.72 24.88 15.16
N LYS A 490 -6.12 26.06 15.29
CA LYS A 490 -5.16 26.37 16.36
C LYS A 490 -5.71 27.31 17.43
N ASN A 491 -6.90 27.85 17.23
CA ASN A 491 -7.50 28.87 18.10
C ASN A 491 -6.56 30.06 18.38
N LYS A 492 -5.94 30.59 17.32
CA LYS A 492 -5.03 31.75 17.35
C LYS A 492 -5.63 32.92 16.57
N PRO A 493 -5.32 34.17 16.92
CA PRO A 493 -5.76 35.33 16.15
C PRO A 493 -5.24 35.24 14.71
N PHE A 494 -6.05 35.71 13.76
CA PHE A 494 -5.70 35.68 12.33
C PHE A 494 -4.37 36.38 12.08
N ILE A 495 -4.25 37.63 12.52
CA ILE A 495 -3.03 38.41 12.53
C ILE A 495 -2.17 37.99 13.75
N PRO A 496 -0.91 37.57 13.56
CA PRO A 496 0.03 37.34 14.67
C PRO A 496 0.36 38.63 15.41
N GLU A 497 0.50 38.55 16.74
CA GLU A 497 0.94 39.68 17.58
C GLU A 497 2.42 40.04 17.29
N GLU A 498 3.27 39.01 17.25
CA GLU A 498 4.71 39.15 17.00
C GLU A 498 5.04 39.36 15.53
N GLU A 499 5.97 40.28 15.27
CA GLU A 499 6.53 40.50 13.95
C GLU A 499 7.65 39.49 13.64
N VAL A 500 7.24 38.29 13.22
CA VAL A 500 8.18 37.24 12.82
C VAL A 500 8.50 37.36 11.34
N PHE A 501 9.74 37.75 11.05
CA PHE A 501 10.33 37.66 9.72
C PHE A 501 10.65 36.21 9.41
N SER A 502 10.26 35.74 8.22
CA SER A 502 10.60 34.39 7.79
C SER A 502 11.19 34.40 6.39
N SER A 503 12.12 33.47 6.16
CA SER A 503 12.62 33.17 4.82
C SER A 503 11.48 32.83 3.86
N GLN A 504 10.38 32.26 4.37
CA GLN A 504 9.20 31.94 3.57
C GLN A 504 8.60 33.15 2.83
N PHE A 505 8.70 34.35 3.39
CA PHE A 505 8.15 35.57 2.80
C PHE A 505 9.23 36.51 2.27
N LYS A 506 10.42 35.99 1.89
CA LYS A 506 11.55 36.77 1.34
C LYS A 506 11.86 38.03 2.14
N GLY A 507 11.87 37.92 3.47
CA GLY A 507 12.17 39.05 4.37
C GLY A 507 10.98 39.95 4.72
N SER A 508 9.76 39.67 4.25
CA SER A 508 8.54 40.30 4.79
C SER A 508 8.08 39.61 6.08
N SER A 509 7.47 40.36 6.98
CA SER A 509 6.86 39.78 8.18
C SER A 509 5.54 39.09 7.82
N LYS A 510 5.28 37.94 8.46
CA LYS A 510 4.01 37.22 8.27
C LYS A 510 2.80 38.09 8.60
N LYS A 511 2.94 38.96 9.60
CA LYS A 511 1.93 39.94 10.01
C LYS A 511 1.53 40.83 8.83
N LYS A 512 2.50 41.49 8.18
CA LYS A 512 2.28 42.37 7.02
C LYS A 512 1.62 41.66 5.84
N ILE A 513 1.99 40.39 5.60
CA ILE A 513 1.37 39.59 4.53
C ILE A 513 -0.10 39.29 4.84
N LEU A 514 -0.43 38.94 6.09
CA LEU A 514 -1.81 38.64 6.47
C LEU A 514 -2.68 39.88 6.54
N GLU A 515 -2.15 41.02 6.98
CA GLU A 515 -2.84 42.32 6.91
C GLU A 515 -3.18 42.68 5.46
N LYS A 516 -2.24 42.50 4.52
CA LYS A 516 -2.51 42.67 3.09
C LYS A 516 -3.57 41.68 2.58
N SER A 517 -3.58 40.45 3.06
CA SER A 517 -4.58 39.44 2.63
C SER A 517 -6.01 39.73 3.08
N GLN A 518 -6.24 40.69 3.99
CA GLN A 518 -7.59 41.12 4.36
C GLN A 518 -8.16 42.17 3.42
N LYS A 519 -7.30 42.80 2.60
CA LYS A 519 -7.67 43.92 1.74
C LYS A 519 -8.17 43.41 0.38
N PRO A 520 -9.43 43.70 -0.02
CA PRO A 520 -10.00 43.18 -1.26
C PRO A 520 -9.17 43.50 -2.51
N GLU A 521 -8.51 44.66 -2.56
CA GLU A 521 -7.66 45.09 -3.68
C GLU A 521 -6.37 44.27 -3.83
N TYR A 522 -6.03 43.43 -2.85
CA TYR A 522 -4.92 42.50 -2.91
C TYR A 522 -5.34 41.07 -3.19
N ALA A 523 -6.64 40.71 -3.11
CA ALA A 523 -7.11 39.32 -3.14
C ALA A 523 -6.56 38.52 -4.33
N ALA A 524 -6.62 39.10 -5.54
CA ALA A 524 -6.13 38.47 -6.77
C ALA A 524 -4.62 38.64 -7.01
N LYS A 525 -3.92 39.49 -6.25
CA LYS A 525 -2.47 39.68 -6.41
C LYS A 525 -1.72 38.44 -5.91
N SER A 526 -0.69 38.05 -6.65
CA SER A 526 0.17 36.92 -6.31
C SER A 526 1.36 37.34 -5.46
N ILE A 527 1.77 36.45 -4.56
CA ILE A 527 3.03 36.52 -3.82
C ILE A 527 3.79 35.20 -3.99
N VAL A 528 5.10 35.30 -4.19
CA VAL A 528 6.00 34.15 -4.24
C VAL A 528 6.41 33.77 -2.82
N LEU A 529 6.24 32.51 -2.46
CA LEU A 529 6.61 31.98 -1.16
C LEU A 529 7.70 30.92 -1.31
N GLN A 530 8.72 31.00 -0.46
CA GLN A 530 9.76 29.96 -0.36
C GLN A 530 9.39 28.96 0.75
N MET A 531 9.16 27.69 0.42
CA MET A 531 8.76 26.71 1.44
C MET A 531 9.19 25.30 1.08
N THR A 532 9.15 24.38 2.04
CA THR A 532 9.43 22.97 1.76
C THR A 532 8.37 22.36 0.84
N LYS A 533 8.72 21.35 0.04
CA LYS A 533 7.75 20.63 -0.81
C LYS A 533 6.58 20.07 0.01
N ALA A 534 6.85 19.54 1.21
CA ALA A 534 5.84 19.07 2.15
C ALA A 534 4.86 20.19 2.56
N LYS A 535 5.39 21.39 2.84
CA LYS A 535 4.59 22.56 3.22
C LYS A 535 3.75 23.07 2.06
N TYR A 536 4.32 23.13 0.86
CA TYR A 536 3.61 23.51 -0.36
C TYR A 536 2.42 22.58 -0.63
N HIS A 537 2.68 21.26 -0.66
CA HIS A 537 1.64 20.26 -0.83
C HIS A 537 0.56 20.37 0.26
N TYR A 538 0.96 20.55 1.52
CA TYR A 538 0.02 20.71 2.61
C TYR A 538 -0.88 21.95 2.42
N MET A 539 -0.31 23.09 2.04
CA MET A 539 -1.08 24.31 1.75
C MET A 539 -2.09 24.09 0.62
N LYS A 540 -1.66 23.53 -0.51
CA LYS A 540 -2.56 23.25 -1.65
C LYS A 540 -3.64 22.24 -1.28
N SER A 541 -3.31 21.18 -0.54
CA SER A 541 -4.29 20.21 -0.05
C SER A 541 -5.33 20.84 0.88
N THR A 542 -4.91 21.72 1.80
CA THR A 542 -5.83 22.47 2.66
C THR A 542 -6.73 23.40 1.84
N LEU A 543 -6.19 24.08 0.83
CA LEU A 543 -7.00 24.95 -0.03
C LEU A 543 -8.06 24.17 -0.82
N ARG A 544 -7.69 23.02 -1.40
CA ARG A 544 -8.67 22.11 -2.05
C ARG A 544 -9.76 21.66 -1.08
N PHE A 545 -9.37 21.32 0.14
CA PHE A 545 -10.31 20.95 1.20
C PHE A 545 -11.29 22.09 1.51
N ILE A 546 -10.80 23.32 1.61
CA ILE A 546 -11.63 24.52 1.83
C ILE A 546 -12.57 24.78 0.66
N THR A 547 -12.10 24.67 -0.58
CA THR A 547 -12.95 24.84 -1.77
C THR A 547 -14.10 23.83 -1.78
N LYS A 548 -13.85 22.60 -1.31
CA LYS A 548 -14.85 21.54 -1.28
C LYS A 548 -15.86 21.66 -0.14
N PHE A 549 -15.40 21.94 1.08
CA PHE A 549 -16.24 21.91 2.28
C PHE A 549 -16.63 23.30 2.79
N GLY A 550 -16.14 24.36 2.16
CA GLY A 550 -16.29 25.73 2.64
C GLY A 550 -15.31 26.09 3.76
N ILE A 551 -15.30 27.38 4.13
CA ILE A 551 -14.46 27.90 5.22
C ILE A 551 -15.05 27.55 6.60
N ASN A 552 -16.38 27.43 6.70
CA ASN A 552 -17.09 27.06 7.94
C ASN A 552 -17.16 25.54 8.07
N LEU A 553 -16.04 24.93 8.43
CA LEU A 553 -15.91 23.48 8.56
C LEU A 553 -16.80 22.94 9.69
N HIS A 554 -17.64 21.96 9.38
CA HIS A 554 -18.28 21.11 10.39
C HIS A 554 -17.25 20.26 11.15
N ASP A 555 -17.61 19.75 12.33
CA ASP A 555 -16.69 19.06 13.25
C ASP A 555 -15.93 17.89 12.59
N GLU A 556 -16.61 17.08 11.76
CA GLU A 556 -15.97 15.96 11.08
C GLU A 556 -14.87 16.41 10.09
N ALA A 557 -15.13 17.49 9.35
CA ALA A 557 -14.18 18.05 8.40
C ALA A 557 -12.99 18.69 9.14
N LYS A 558 -13.23 19.31 10.29
CA LYS A 558 -12.19 19.84 11.16
C LYS A 558 -11.28 18.74 11.71
N ASP A 559 -11.84 17.60 12.12
CA ASP A 559 -11.09 16.44 12.60
C ASP A 559 -10.22 15.80 11.52
N GLU A 560 -10.72 15.74 10.28
CA GLU A 560 -9.93 15.28 9.14
C GLU A 560 -8.75 16.21 8.85
N LEU A 561 -8.99 17.52 8.80
CA LEU A 561 -7.93 18.49 8.60
C LEU A 561 -6.91 18.49 9.74
N LYS A 562 -7.34 18.22 10.97
CA LYS A 562 -6.47 18.02 12.14
C LYS A 562 -5.56 16.80 11.97
N LYS A 563 -6.09 15.68 11.48
CA LYS A 563 -5.30 14.47 11.18
C LYS A 563 -4.25 14.76 10.11
N ASP A 564 -4.64 15.45 9.03
CA ASP A 564 -3.72 15.84 7.95
C ASP A 564 -2.63 16.81 8.47
N TYR A 565 -2.99 17.74 9.37
CA TYR A 565 -2.03 18.62 10.03
C TYR A 565 -1.04 17.86 10.93
N CYS A 566 -1.54 16.92 11.74
CA CYS A 566 -0.71 16.09 12.62
C CYS A 566 0.27 15.24 11.81
N ALA A 567 -0.19 14.63 10.71
CA ALA A 567 0.67 13.88 9.79
C ALA A 567 1.76 14.78 9.17
N TYR A 568 1.38 15.99 8.75
CA TYR A 568 2.37 16.97 8.27
C TYR A 568 3.40 17.34 9.34
N GLN A 569 2.99 17.61 10.59
CA GLN A 569 3.93 17.93 11.68
C GLN A 569 4.84 16.76 12.01
N ALA A 570 4.33 15.53 12.02
CA ALA A 570 5.12 14.35 12.35
C ALA A 570 6.35 14.21 11.44
N GLY A 571 6.22 14.49 10.15
CA GLY A 571 7.33 14.41 9.19
C GLY A 571 8.43 15.46 9.35
N LYS A 572 8.27 16.46 10.22
CA LYS A 572 9.33 17.42 10.53
C LYS A 572 10.37 16.90 11.51
N HIS A 573 10.00 15.88 12.28
CA HIS A 573 10.89 15.12 13.16
C HIS A 573 11.47 13.94 12.40
#